data_AF-A0A1Q5N604-F1
#
_entry.id   AF-A0A1Q5N604-F1
#
_cell.length_a   1.000
_cell.length_b   1.000
_cell.length_c   1.000
_cell.angle_alpha   90.00
_cell.angle_beta   90.00
_cell.angle_gamma   90.00
#
_symmetry.space_group_name_H-M   'P 1'
#
loop_
_entity.id
_entity.type
_entity.pdbx_description
1 polymer ?
#
loop_
_entity_poly.entity_id
_entity_poly.type
_entity_poly.pdbx_seq_one_letter_code
_entity_poly.pdbx_strand_id
1 'polypeptide(L)'
;MRIFTVGGREYAALTVLGSDDFDAMEVAEMTDAGRGGLLLEFRMDEGSAKLTHLGAEVDIPLLRASLEIFREDFLEPRRAAGLPLPPW
;
A
#
# COMPACT_ATOMS: atom_id res chain seq x y z
N MET A 1 -8.11 -3.96 5.21
CA MET A 1 -6.86 -3.90 6.01
C MET A 1 -6.25 -5.29 6.04
N ARG A 2 -4.97 -5.39 5.68
CA ARG A 2 -4.19 -6.63 5.69
C ARG A 2 -3.00 -6.48 6.64
N ILE A 3 -2.79 -7.46 7.50
CA ILE A 3 -1.65 -7.51 8.42
C ILE A 3 -0.58 -8.41 7.81
N PHE A 4 0.68 -8.01 7.90
CA PHE A 4 1.82 -8.77 7.39
C PHE A 4 3.06 -8.53 8.26
N THR A 5 4.04 -9.43 8.15
CA THR A 5 5.26 -9.40 8.97
C THR A 5 6.50 -9.30 8.09
N VAL A 6 7.42 -8.41 8.46
CA VAL A 6 8.73 -8.26 7.80
C VAL A 6 9.80 -8.15 8.88
N GLY A 7 10.83 -8.98 8.83
CA GLY A 7 11.94 -8.92 9.79
C GLY A 7 11.54 -9.08 11.26
N GLY A 8 10.45 -9.80 11.53
CA GLY A 8 9.91 -9.98 12.89
C GLY A 8 9.07 -8.81 13.43
N ARG A 9 8.85 -7.77 12.63
CA ARG A 9 7.93 -6.66 12.94
C ARG A 9 6.62 -6.82 12.19
N GLU A 10 5.54 -6.41 12.82
CA GLU A 10 4.19 -6.49 12.24
C GLU A 10 3.77 -5.14 11.64
N TYR A 11 3.11 -5.17 10.49
CA TYR A 11 2.68 -4.00 9.75
C TYR A 11 1.24 -4.17 9.27
N ALA A 12 0.54 -3.07 9.13
CA ALA A 12 -0.80 -3.00 8.55
C ALA A 12 -0.75 -2.26 7.22
N ALA A 13 -1.23 -2.90 6.15
CA ALA A 13 -1.60 -2.27 4.89
C ALA A 13 -3.10 -1.95 4.93
N LEU A 14 -3.43 -0.67 4.94
CA LEU A 14 -4.80 -0.17 4.91
C LEU A 14 -5.12 0.35 3.50
N THR A 15 -5.99 -0.38 2.81
CA THR A 15 -6.69 0.09 1.62
C THR A 15 -7.69 1.17 2.02
N VAL A 16 -7.51 2.38 1.48
CA VAL A 16 -8.40 3.52 1.60
C VAL A 16 -9.02 3.73 0.21
N LEU A 17 -10.29 3.37 0.08
CA LEU A 17 -11.05 3.53 -1.17
C LEU A 17 -11.96 4.75 -1.03
N GLY A 18 -11.91 5.67 -2.00
CA GLY A 18 -12.91 6.73 -2.13
C GLY A 18 -12.72 7.98 -1.27
N SER A 19 -11.56 8.63 -1.34
CA SER A 19 -11.57 10.10 -1.39
C SER A 19 -11.61 10.48 -2.87
N ASP A 20 -12.56 11.32 -3.29
CA ASP A 20 -13.07 11.52 -4.66
C ASP A 20 -12.08 11.61 -5.85
N ASP A 21 -10.76 11.62 -5.60
CA ASP A 21 -9.69 11.76 -6.59
C ASP A 21 -8.73 10.55 -6.71
N PHE A 22 -8.61 9.67 -5.71
CA PHE A 22 -7.68 8.54 -5.75
C PHE A 22 -8.02 7.42 -4.74
N ASP A 23 -7.58 6.21 -5.08
CA ASP A 23 -7.47 5.11 -4.13
C ASP A 23 -6.06 5.08 -3.53
N ALA A 24 -5.93 4.71 -2.26
CA ALA A 24 -4.64 4.67 -1.57
C ALA A 24 -4.43 3.40 -0.75
N MET A 25 -3.17 3.00 -0.62
CA MET A 25 -2.73 2.02 0.35
C MET A 25 -1.74 2.65 1.32
N GLU A 26 -2.13 2.73 2.59
CA GLU A 26 -1.28 3.21 3.67
C GLU A 26 -0.65 2.05 4.43
N VAL A 27 0.66 2.07 4.63
CA VAL A 27 1.37 1.09 5.46
C VAL A 27 1.81 1.76 6.75
N ALA A 28 1.55 1.12 7.88
CA ALA A 28 2.02 1.53 9.19
C ALA A 28 2.54 0.33 9.99
N GLU A 29 3.49 0.55 10.87
CA GLU A 29 3.93 -0.48 11.83
C GLU A 29 2.85 -0.68 12.91
N MET A 30 2.63 -1.94 13.29
CA MET A 30 1.79 -2.32 14.40
C MET A 30 2.64 -2.33 15.68
N THR A 31 2.17 -1.64 16.70
CA THR A 31 2.81 -1.55 18.02
C THR A 31 1.85 -2.08 19.08
N ASP A 32 2.33 -2.24 20.31
CA ASP A 32 1.50 -2.63 21.45
C ASP A 32 0.35 -1.61 21.71
N ALA A 33 0.52 -0.36 21.29
CA ALA A 33 -0.50 0.69 21.38
C ALA A 33 -1.48 0.70 20.18
N GLY A 34 -1.30 -0.21 19.22
CA GLY A 34 -2.06 -0.29 17.97
C GLY A 34 -1.27 0.20 16.76
N ARG A 35 -2.00 0.63 15.72
CA ARG A 35 -1.43 1.14 14.47
C ARG A 35 -0.61 2.41 14.73
N GLY A 36 0.68 2.36 14.38
CA GLY A 36 1.59 3.50 14.45
C GLY A 36 1.39 4.52 13.34
N GLY A 37 2.41 5.36 13.14
CA GLY A 37 2.42 6.38 12.10
C GLY A 37 2.54 5.81 10.67
N LEU A 38 2.20 6.65 9.70
CA LEU A 38 2.31 6.32 8.28
C LEU A 38 3.78 6.14 7.84
N LEU A 39 4.10 4.95 7.34
CA LEU A 39 5.42 4.60 6.82
C LEU A 39 5.47 4.63 5.28
N LEU A 40 4.45 4.12 4.61
CA LEU A 40 4.34 4.16 3.14
C LEU A 40 2.94 4.58 2.72
N GLU A 41 2.87 5.30 1.62
CA GLU A 41 1.60 5.56 0.94
C GLU A 41 1.76 5.32 -0.56
N PHE A 42 0.98 4.39 -1.08
CA PHE A 42 0.80 4.22 -2.51
C PHE A 42 -0.53 4.87 -2.89
N ARG A 43 -0.55 5.64 -3.97
CA ARG A 43 -1.79 6.20 -4.55
C ARG A 43 -1.97 5.71 -5.96
N MET A 44 -3.22 5.47 -6.31
CA MET A 44 -3.64 5.05 -7.63
C MET A 44 -4.87 5.85 -8.06
N ASP A 45 -4.80 6.37 -9.27
CA ASP A 45 -5.95 6.90 -10.00
C ASP A 45 -5.97 6.26 -11.39
N GLU A 46 -6.87 6.73 -12.28
CA GLU A 46 -6.96 6.19 -13.64
C GLU A 46 -5.70 6.48 -14.48
N GLY A 47 -4.93 7.52 -14.13
CA GLY A 47 -3.79 8.01 -14.91
C GLY A 47 -2.42 7.68 -14.31
N SER A 48 -2.33 7.20 -13.08
CA SER A 48 -1.06 6.92 -12.41
C SER A 48 -1.17 5.93 -11.25
N ALA A 49 -0.08 5.20 -10.99
CA ALA A 49 0.15 4.47 -9.74
C ALA A 49 1.53 4.86 -9.19
N LYS A 50 1.57 5.43 -7.98
CA LYS A 50 2.78 6.09 -7.45
C LYS A 50 2.96 5.85 -5.95
N LEU A 51 4.22 5.78 -5.53
CA LEU A 51 4.62 5.89 -4.12
C LEU A 51 4.70 7.37 -3.75
N THR A 52 3.77 7.87 -2.94
CA THR A 52 3.67 9.29 -2.57
C THR A 52 4.34 9.62 -1.24
N HIS A 53 4.47 8.64 -0.35
CA HIS A 53 5.16 8.78 0.92
C HIS A 53 6.08 7.59 1.19
N LEU A 54 7.30 7.91 1.63
CA LEU A 54 8.33 6.96 2.02
C LEU A 54 8.99 7.46 3.30
N GLY A 55 8.63 6.87 4.43
CA GLY A 55 9.21 7.16 5.74
C GLY A 55 10.67 6.73 5.82
N ALA A 56 11.47 7.44 6.63
CA ALA A 56 12.90 7.20 6.76
C ALA A 56 13.26 5.81 7.32
N GLU A 57 12.33 5.18 8.04
CA GLU A 57 12.51 3.85 8.64
C GLU A 57 12.19 2.69 7.67
N VAL A 58 11.74 2.99 6.45
CA VAL A 58 11.42 1.95 5.47
C VAL A 58 12.70 1.40 4.84
N ASP A 59 12.88 0.09 4.98
CA ASP A 59 13.92 -0.66 4.30
C ASP A 59 13.40 -1.37 3.02
N ILE A 60 14.33 -1.93 2.26
CA ILE A 60 14.01 -2.62 1.00
C ILE A 60 13.05 -3.81 1.21
N PRO A 61 13.23 -4.67 2.24
CA PRO A 61 12.27 -5.73 2.54
C PRO A 61 10.83 -5.22 2.75
N LEU A 62 10.63 -4.18 3.56
CA LEU A 62 9.31 -3.61 3.81
C LEU A 62 8.71 -3.02 2.54
N LEU A 63 9.51 -2.29 1.76
CA LEU A 63 9.08 -1.73 0.48
C LEU A 63 8.63 -2.82 -0.50
N ARG A 64 9.38 -3.91 -0.62
CA ARG A 64 9.03 -5.05 -1.51
C ARG A 64 7.75 -5.73 -1.07
N ALA A 65 7.62 -6.05 0.21
CA ALA A 65 6.41 -6.69 0.74
C ALA A 65 5.18 -5.81 0.52
N SER A 66 5.32 -4.51 0.74
CA SER A 66 4.24 -3.53 0.51
C SER A 66 3.86 -3.42 -0.96
N LEU A 67 4.85 -3.42 -1.88
CA LEU A 67 4.58 -3.38 -3.32
C LEU A 67 3.81 -4.61 -3.81
N GLU A 68 4.12 -5.80 -3.28
CA GLU A 68 3.37 -7.02 -3.59
C GLU A 68 1.92 -6.93 -3.12
N ILE A 69 1.69 -6.43 -1.90
CA ILE A 69 0.32 -6.22 -1.39
C ILE A 69 -0.41 -5.20 -2.26
N PHE A 70 0.22 -4.08 -2.63
CA PHE A 70 -0.38 -3.10 -3.54
C PHE A 70 -0.76 -3.72 -4.88
N ARG A 71 0.13 -4.54 -5.46
CA ARG A 71 -0.13 -5.26 -6.72
C ARG A 71 -1.33 -6.18 -6.59
N GLU A 72 -1.39 -6.98 -5.53
CA GLU A 72 -2.48 -7.94 -5.25
C GLU A 72 -3.82 -7.24 -4.96
N ASP A 73 -3.80 -6.14 -4.22
CA ASP A 73 -5.02 -5.49 -3.74
C ASP A 73 -5.60 -4.48 -4.75
N PHE A 74 -4.77 -3.89 -5.63
CA PHE A 74 -5.20 -2.82 -6.56
C PHE A 74 -5.09 -3.21 -8.04
N LEU A 75 -3.97 -3.82 -8.46
CA LEU A 75 -3.69 -4.05 -9.88
C LEU A 75 -4.27 -5.36 -10.39
N GLU A 76 -4.15 -6.44 -9.61
CA GLU A 76 -4.69 -7.75 -10.00
C GLU A 76 -6.22 -7.75 -10.13
N PRO A 77 -7.02 -7.13 -9.23
CA PRO A 77 -8.47 -7.11 -9.35
C PRO A 77 -8.92 -6.32 -10.58
N ARG A 78 -8.27 -5.18 -10.86
CA ARG A 78 -8.53 -4.40 -12.09
C ARG A 78 -8.24 -5.22 -13.33
N ARG A 79 -7.10 -5.92 -13.37
CA ARG A 79 -6.74 -6.80 -14.48
C ARG A 79 -7.76 -7.92 -14.67
N ALA A 80 -8.19 -8.58 -13.59
CA ALA A 80 -9.17 -9.64 -13.63
C ALA A 80 -10.55 -9.16 -14.12
N ALA A 81 -10.90 -7.90 -13.80
CA ALA A 81 -12.12 -7.25 -14.27
C ALA A 81 -12.02 -6.68 -15.71
N GLY A 82 -10.86 -6.80 -16.37
CA GLY A 82 -10.65 -6.23 -17.70
C GLY A 82 -10.57 -4.69 -17.72
N LEU A 83 -10.33 -4.07 -16.57
CA LEU A 83 -10.18 -2.63 -16.44
C LEU A 83 -8.76 -2.18 -16.83
N PRO A 84 -8.59 -0.98 -17.38
CA PRO A 84 -7.27 -0.45 -17.69
C PRO A 84 -6.45 -0.31 -16.40
N LEU A 85 -5.18 -0.72 -16.50
CA LEU A 85 -4.17 -0.40 -15.50
C LEU A 85 -3.63 0.99 -15.79
N PRO A 86 -3.39 1.83 -14.76
CA PRO A 86 -2.73 3.10 -14.96
C PRO A 86 -1.34 2.87 -15.58
N PRO A 87 -0.85 3.80 -16.41
CA PRO A 87 0.52 3.76 -16.89
C PRO A 87 1.51 3.82 -15.72
N TRP A 88 2.59 3.07 -15.84
CA TRP A 88 3.70 3.01 -14.89
C TRP A 88 4.68 4.17 -15.11
#